data_AF-A0A8J8J4U6-F1
#
_entry.id   AF-A0A8J8J4U6-F1
#
_cell.length_a   1.000
_cell.length_b   1.000
_cell.length_c   1.000
_cell.angle_alpha   90.00
_cell.angle_beta   90.00
_cell.angle_gamma   90.00
#
_symmetry.space_group_name_H-M   'P 1'
#
loop_
_entity.id
_entity.type
_entity.pdbx_description
1 polymer ?
#
loop_
_entity_poly.entity_id
_entity_poly.type
_entity_poly.pdbx_seq_one_letter_code
_entity_poly.pdbx_strand_id
1 'polypeptide(L)'
;MLLKLDELEQIGKVYVNPRNLKTKPLFLRDWRDFLNLEEKVYGLYARTIYNPEQRFLVVDRKDKKVSGELEALYREFLREPLKFCHEEYYSYQLEVRSFDGLPFANGWVGSGVVLVGEAPGRKGCGLTGICFYRDTSGMLLRKTLFSLGVNPDFVYITNVVKCNPPGNKLKGFDERELSLLQRELEILKPKAIFAIGRTAEKALKRLGFDATYLRHPAWYVRRGLREPNEEMLSEYTQVKEALGEWKL
;
A
#
# COMPACT_ATOMS: atom_id res chain seq x y z
N MET A 1 -11.22 3.53 10.60
CA MET A 1 -10.03 3.03 9.85
C MET A 1 -8.74 3.81 10.12
N LEU A 2 -8.70 4.60 11.18
CA LEU A 2 -7.66 5.60 11.41
C LEU A 2 -6.54 5.03 12.26
N LEU A 3 -5.31 5.29 11.87
CA LEU A 3 -4.10 5.10 12.64
C LEU A 3 -3.59 6.48 13.02
N LYS A 4 -3.65 6.85 14.30
CA LYS A 4 -3.14 8.15 14.72
C LYS A 4 -1.65 8.04 15.01
N LEU A 5 -0.90 9.11 14.71
CA LEU A 5 0.53 9.13 14.96
C LEU A 5 0.89 8.94 16.45
N ASP A 6 0.07 9.48 17.36
CA ASP A 6 0.27 9.39 18.82
C ASP A 6 0.02 7.98 19.39
N GLU A 7 -0.57 7.07 18.60
CA GLU A 7 -0.73 5.65 18.94
C GLU A 7 0.50 4.80 18.55
N LEU A 8 1.48 5.38 17.85
CA LEU A 8 2.69 4.69 17.42
C LEU A 8 3.84 4.86 18.42
N GLU A 9 4.62 3.79 18.61
CA GLU A 9 5.86 3.84 19.40
C GLU A 9 7.04 4.05 18.44
N GLN A 10 7.87 5.06 18.72
CA GLN A 10 9.12 5.27 18.00
C GLN A 10 10.24 4.48 18.69
N ILE A 11 10.78 3.48 18.00
CA ILE A 11 11.91 2.66 18.46
C ILE A 11 13.08 2.91 17.51
N GLY A 12 14.12 3.61 17.99
CA GLY A 12 15.22 4.06 17.15
C GLY A 12 14.73 4.99 16.03
N LYS A 13 14.95 4.58 14.77
CA LYS A 13 14.52 5.34 13.58
C LYS A 13 13.21 4.84 12.97
N VAL A 14 12.50 3.92 13.62
CA VAL A 14 11.31 3.26 13.07
C VAL A 14 10.10 3.50 13.95
N TYR A 15 8.95 3.68 13.31
CA TYR A 15 7.65 3.71 13.98
C TYR A 15 7.04 2.33 13.95
N VAL A 16 6.49 1.90 15.08
CA VAL A 16 5.86 0.59 15.23
C VAL A 16 4.46 0.80 15.80
N ASN A 17 3.49 0.05 15.29
CA ASN A 17 2.18 -0.05 15.91
C ASN A 17 2.25 -1.17 16.97
N PRO A 18 2.15 -0.87 18.27
CA PRO A 18 2.25 -1.88 19.33
C PRO A 18 1.21 -2.99 19.19
N ARG A 19 0.05 -2.71 18.58
CA ARG A 19 -1.02 -3.69 18.33
C ARG A 19 -0.65 -4.74 17.28
N ASN A 20 0.34 -4.46 16.43
CA ASN A 20 0.79 -5.38 15.40
C ASN A 20 1.78 -6.44 15.94
N LEU A 21 2.20 -6.32 17.20
CA LEU A 21 3.25 -7.15 17.80
C LEU A 21 2.66 -8.18 18.77
N LYS A 22 3.05 -9.45 18.63
CA LYS A 22 2.78 -10.50 19.61
C LYS A 22 3.65 -10.39 20.87
N THR A 23 4.87 -9.89 20.71
CA THR A 23 5.87 -9.75 21.77
C THR A 23 6.56 -8.40 21.62
N LYS A 24 6.92 -7.74 22.73
CA LYS A 24 7.62 -6.46 22.68
C LYS A 24 9.03 -6.65 22.08
N PRO A 25 9.37 -5.97 20.98
CA PRO A 25 10.71 -6.09 20.38
C PRO A 25 11.72 -5.40 21.28
N LEU A 26 12.83 -6.08 21.58
CA LEU A 26 13.92 -5.54 22.40
C LEU A 26 15.05 -4.91 21.57
N PHE A 27 15.12 -5.17 20.26
CA PHE A 27 16.24 -4.75 19.41
C PHE A 27 15.79 -4.35 17.99
N LEU A 28 15.21 -3.14 17.84
CA LEU A 28 14.99 -2.51 16.52
C LEU A 28 15.82 -1.23 16.44
N ARG A 29 16.88 -1.20 15.61
CA ARG A 29 17.74 -0.02 15.45
C ARG A 29 17.35 0.80 14.22
N ASP A 30 17.14 0.11 13.11
CA ASP A 30 16.79 0.71 11.84
C ASP A 30 15.77 -0.13 11.06
N TRP A 31 15.46 0.29 9.84
CA TRP A 31 14.49 -0.35 8.98
C TRP A 31 14.87 -1.79 8.58
N ARG A 32 16.15 -2.17 8.59
CA ARG A 32 16.58 -3.55 8.24
C ARG A 32 16.15 -4.51 9.32
N ASP A 33 16.35 -4.16 10.59
CA ASP A 33 15.86 -4.95 11.73
C ASP A 33 14.34 -5.12 11.64
N PHE A 34 13.62 -4.06 11.27
CA PHE A 34 12.17 -4.06 11.10
C PHE A 34 11.71 -5.03 9.98
N LEU A 35 12.39 -5.05 8.84
CA LEU A 35 12.06 -5.97 7.74
C LEU A 35 12.44 -7.43 8.03
N ASN A 36 13.33 -7.67 8.99
CA ASN A 36 13.78 -9.01 9.39
C ASN A 36 12.86 -9.67 10.43
N LEU A 37 11.87 -8.96 11.00
CA LEU A 37 10.96 -9.51 12.02
C LEU A 37 10.23 -10.75 11.53
N GLU A 38 10.42 -11.90 12.16
CA GLU A 38 9.76 -13.14 11.71
C GLU A 38 8.26 -13.14 12.04
N GLU A 39 7.42 -13.42 11.04
CA GLU A 39 5.94 -13.47 11.18
C GLU A 39 5.48 -14.42 12.30
N LYS A 40 6.16 -15.58 12.46
CA LYS A 40 5.84 -16.55 13.51
C LYS A 40 6.02 -15.97 14.91
N VAL A 41 7.03 -15.11 15.10
CA VAL A 41 7.39 -14.50 16.38
C VAL A 41 6.57 -13.24 16.63
N TYR A 42 6.56 -12.32 15.66
CA TYR A 42 6.03 -10.97 15.87
C TYR A 42 4.61 -10.77 15.35
N GLY A 43 4.13 -11.64 14.47
CA GLY A 43 2.79 -11.55 13.87
C GLY A 43 2.80 -11.09 12.42
N LEU A 44 1.62 -11.21 11.79
CA LEU A 44 1.43 -10.97 10.36
C LEU A 44 1.71 -9.52 9.96
N TYR A 45 1.40 -8.56 10.82
CA TYR A 45 1.48 -7.12 10.53
C TYR A 45 2.73 -6.44 11.09
N ALA A 46 3.62 -7.18 11.75
CA ALA A 46 4.71 -6.59 12.52
C ALA A 46 5.72 -5.76 11.71
N ARG A 47 5.80 -5.94 10.39
CA ARG A 47 6.73 -5.22 9.49
C ARG A 47 6.08 -4.00 8.82
N THR A 48 4.95 -3.54 9.33
CA THR A 48 4.27 -2.31 8.95
C THR A 48 3.55 -1.73 10.16
N ILE A 49 3.28 -0.43 10.17
CA ILE A 49 2.40 0.19 11.16
C ILE A 49 0.91 -0.11 10.89
N TYR A 50 0.59 -0.57 9.69
CA TYR A 50 -0.79 -0.77 9.23
C TYR A 50 -1.36 -2.13 9.58
N ASN A 51 -2.67 -2.15 9.77
CA ASN A 51 -3.47 -3.36 9.79
C ASN A 51 -4.83 -3.08 9.11
N PRO A 52 -5.65 -4.10 8.81
CA PRO A 52 -6.92 -3.92 8.12
C PRO A 52 -7.92 -2.98 8.79
N GLU A 53 -7.84 -2.81 10.10
CA GLU A 53 -8.71 -1.93 10.88
C GLU A 53 -8.16 -0.49 10.95
N GLN A 54 -6.84 -0.32 10.79
CA GLN A 54 -6.11 0.93 10.89
C GLN A 54 -5.19 1.09 9.68
N ARG A 55 -5.74 1.66 8.60
CA ARG A 55 -5.11 1.73 7.27
C ARG A 55 -4.56 3.10 6.93
N PHE A 56 -5.13 4.14 7.52
CA PHE A 56 -4.81 5.52 7.19
C PHE A 56 -4.09 6.19 8.34
N LEU A 57 -2.80 6.49 8.13
CA LEU A 57 -2.07 7.31 9.07
C LEU A 57 -2.59 8.74 9.02
N VAL A 58 -2.84 9.30 10.19
CA VAL A 58 -3.38 10.64 10.41
C VAL A 58 -2.47 11.38 11.37
N VAL A 59 -1.93 12.52 10.93
CA VAL A 59 -1.00 13.35 11.70
C VAL A 59 -1.69 14.63 12.19
N ASP A 60 -2.61 15.20 11.40
CA ASP A 60 -3.26 16.47 11.73
C ASP A 60 -4.80 16.45 11.51
N ARG A 61 -5.43 17.63 11.64
CA ARG A 61 -6.88 17.78 11.41
C ARG A 61 -7.29 17.66 9.94
N LYS A 62 -6.42 18.04 9.00
CA LYS A 62 -6.69 17.93 7.56
C LYS A 62 -6.72 16.47 7.15
N ASP A 63 -5.77 15.68 7.65
CA ASP A 63 -5.72 14.24 7.49
C ASP A 63 -6.98 13.56 8.02
N LYS A 64 -7.50 13.98 9.18
CA LYS A 64 -8.76 13.45 9.74
C LYS A 64 -9.94 13.65 8.79
N LYS A 65 -10.01 14.78 8.09
CA LYS A 65 -11.08 15.05 7.12
C LYS A 65 -10.97 14.12 5.92
N VAL A 66 -9.79 14.07 5.28
CA VAL A 66 -9.54 13.24 4.10
C VAL A 66 -9.77 11.76 4.41
N SER A 67 -9.25 11.28 5.53
CA SER A 67 -9.43 9.89 5.96
C SER A 67 -10.88 9.54 6.31
N GLY A 68 -11.69 10.50 6.77
CA GLY A 68 -13.12 10.33 6.96
C GLY A 68 -13.88 10.13 5.64
N GLU A 69 -13.53 10.89 4.59
CA GLU A 69 -14.09 10.73 3.24
C GLU A 69 -13.68 9.37 2.63
N LEU A 70 -12.41 8.97 2.79
CA LEU A 70 -11.93 7.64 2.37
C LEU A 70 -12.60 6.50 3.14
N GLU A 71 -12.86 6.68 4.43
CA GLU A 71 -13.60 5.70 5.23
C GLU A 71 -15.05 5.55 4.78
N ALA A 72 -15.72 6.66 4.44
CA ALA A 72 -17.06 6.62 3.86
C ALA A 72 -17.06 5.87 2.51
N LEU A 73 -16.06 6.13 1.65
CA LEU A 73 -15.87 5.43 0.39
C LEU A 73 -15.64 3.92 0.58
N TYR A 74 -14.79 3.54 1.54
CA TYR A 74 -14.56 2.13 1.85
C TYR A 74 -15.82 1.45 2.42
N ARG A 75 -16.61 2.13 3.26
CA ARG A 75 -17.88 1.60 3.76
C ARG A 75 -18.92 1.41 2.64
N GLU A 76 -18.93 2.27 1.62
CA GLU A 76 -19.71 2.03 0.41
C GLU A 76 -19.21 0.78 -0.33
N PHE A 77 -17.90 0.68 -0.55
CA PHE A 77 -17.31 -0.49 -1.21
C PHE A 77 -17.63 -1.80 -0.48
N LEU A 78 -17.58 -1.83 0.85
CA LEU A 78 -17.96 -3.01 1.63
C LEU A 78 -19.44 -3.37 1.53
N ARG A 79 -20.33 -2.38 1.38
CA ARG A 79 -21.79 -2.61 1.24
C ARG A 79 -22.15 -3.10 -0.16
N GLU A 80 -21.48 -2.58 -1.18
CA GLU A 80 -21.76 -2.87 -2.59
C GLU A 80 -20.49 -3.31 -3.33
N PRO A 81 -19.86 -4.46 -2.98
CA PRO A 81 -18.57 -4.84 -3.54
C PRO A 81 -18.61 -5.09 -5.05
N LEU A 82 -19.73 -5.64 -5.57
CA LEU A 82 -19.91 -5.93 -7.00
C LEU A 82 -20.07 -4.67 -7.87
N LYS A 83 -20.25 -3.49 -7.25
CA LYS A 83 -20.19 -2.20 -7.95
C LYS A 83 -18.75 -1.84 -8.35
N PHE A 84 -17.76 -2.37 -7.63
CA PHE A 84 -16.36 -1.97 -7.73
C PHE A 84 -15.39 -3.13 -8.02
N CYS A 85 -15.84 -4.38 -7.93
CA CYS A 85 -15.07 -5.56 -8.27
C CYS A 85 -15.89 -6.50 -9.16
N HIS A 86 -15.21 -7.18 -10.09
CA HIS A 86 -15.77 -8.38 -10.71
C HIS A 86 -16.16 -9.44 -9.66
N GLU A 87 -17.28 -10.13 -9.88
CA GLU A 87 -17.81 -11.17 -8.98
C GLU A 87 -16.81 -12.31 -8.74
N GLU A 88 -16.11 -12.74 -9.80
CA GLU A 88 -15.04 -13.75 -9.71
C GLU A 88 -13.92 -13.29 -8.78
N TYR A 89 -13.50 -12.02 -8.86
CA TYR A 89 -12.42 -11.48 -8.04
C TYR A 89 -12.87 -11.26 -6.60
N TYR A 90 -14.10 -10.79 -6.41
CA TYR A 90 -14.69 -10.63 -5.08
C TYR A 90 -14.77 -11.98 -4.35
N SER A 91 -15.34 -12.99 -5.01
CA SER A 91 -15.46 -14.34 -4.44
C SER A 91 -14.10 -14.91 -4.05
N TYR A 92 -13.12 -14.84 -4.95
CA TYR A 92 -11.76 -15.30 -4.66
C TYR A 92 -11.07 -14.48 -3.55
N GLN A 93 -11.32 -13.18 -3.48
CA GLN A 93 -10.78 -12.32 -2.42
C GLN A 93 -11.33 -12.71 -1.04
N LEU A 94 -12.59 -13.15 -0.94
CA LEU A 94 -13.15 -13.65 0.32
C LEU A 94 -12.48 -14.93 0.80
N GLU A 95 -12.05 -15.81 -0.11
CA GLU A 95 -11.32 -17.04 0.22
C GLU A 95 -9.88 -16.78 0.68
N VAL A 96 -9.24 -15.73 0.16
CA VAL A 96 -7.82 -15.47 0.39
C VAL A 96 -7.55 -14.64 1.64
N ARG A 97 -8.45 -13.74 2.04
CA ARG A 97 -8.21 -12.78 3.13
C ARG A 97 -8.02 -13.47 4.48
N SER A 98 -7.16 -12.91 5.34
CA SER A 98 -7.03 -13.28 6.76
C SER A 98 -7.58 -12.20 7.70
N PHE A 99 -8.48 -11.36 7.20
CA PHE A 99 -9.07 -10.24 7.93
C PHE A 99 -10.50 -9.99 7.49
N ASP A 100 -11.27 -9.31 8.34
CA ASP A 100 -12.64 -8.91 8.01
C ASP A 100 -12.64 -7.65 7.17
N GLY A 101 -13.01 -7.77 5.90
CA GLY A 101 -13.11 -6.66 4.94
C GLY A 101 -12.53 -6.99 3.57
N LEU A 102 -12.23 -5.95 2.80
CA LEU A 102 -11.62 -6.06 1.47
C LEU A 102 -10.33 -5.23 1.41
N PRO A 103 -9.38 -5.57 0.53
CA PRO A 103 -8.24 -4.70 0.29
C PRO A 103 -8.72 -3.35 -0.26
N PHE A 104 -8.04 -2.27 0.10
CA PHE A 104 -8.41 -0.93 -0.36
C PHE A 104 -7.17 -0.10 -0.65
N ALA A 105 -6.58 0.43 0.40
CA ALA A 105 -5.34 1.19 0.41
C ALA A 105 -4.78 1.24 1.83
N ASN A 106 -3.55 1.74 1.94
CA ASN A 106 -2.95 2.11 3.22
C ASN A 106 -1.90 3.19 3.01
N GLY A 107 -1.60 3.96 4.05
CA GLY A 107 -0.59 5.00 3.99
C GLY A 107 -0.99 6.28 4.71
N TRP A 108 -0.09 7.25 4.68
CA TRP A 108 -0.36 8.59 5.18
C TRP A 108 -1.22 9.36 4.18
N VAL A 109 -2.43 9.74 4.58
CA VAL A 109 -3.36 10.48 3.71
C VAL A 109 -2.88 11.91 3.39
N GLY A 110 -1.95 12.44 4.19
CA GLY A 110 -1.32 13.75 4.00
C GLY A 110 -0.01 13.72 3.21
N SER A 111 0.44 12.55 2.72
CA SER A 111 1.75 12.43 2.02
C SER A 111 1.84 13.29 0.76
N GLY A 112 0.69 13.51 0.10
CA GLY A 112 0.60 14.09 -1.24
C GLY A 112 1.18 13.21 -2.35
N VAL A 113 1.77 12.05 -2.02
CA VAL A 113 2.37 11.12 -2.97
C VAL A 113 1.60 9.80 -2.92
N VAL A 114 1.10 9.39 -4.08
CA VAL A 114 0.33 8.14 -4.24
C VAL A 114 1.07 7.18 -5.15
N LEU A 115 1.27 5.95 -4.67
CA LEU A 115 1.73 4.82 -5.48
C LEU A 115 0.54 3.95 -5.86
N VAL A 116 0.33 3.72 -7.15
CA VAL A 116 -0.78 2.90 -7.66
C VAL A 116 -0.23 1.62 -8.29
N GLY A 117 -0.54 0.48 -7.68
CA GLY A 117 -0.25 -0.85 -8.22
C GLY A 117 -1.38 -1.42 -9.07
N GLU A 118 -1.17 -2.64 -9.56
CA GLU A 118 -2.12 -3.34 -10.43
C GLU A 118 -3.33 -3.89 -9.67
N ALA A 119 -3.08 -4.85 -8.78
CA ALA A 119 -4.10 -5.59 -8.04
C ALA A 119 -3.48 -6.20 -6.77
N PRO A 120 -4.29 -6.65 -5.79
CA PRO A 120 -3.76 -7.29 -4.60
C PRO A 120 -3.13 -8.64 -4.94
N GLY A 121 -1.90 -8.90 -4.50
CA GLY A 121 -1.28 -10.22 -4.60
C GLY A 121 -1.77 -11.17 -3.52
N ARG A 122 -2.01 -12.44 -3.87
CA ARG A 122 -2.53 -13.49 -2.95
C ARG A 122 -1.83 -13.56 -1.59
N LYS A 123 -0.49 -13.60 -1.58
CA LYS A 123 0.28 -13.72 -0.32
C LYS A 123 0.49 -12.37 0.38
N GLY A 124 0.20 -11.27 -0.30
CA GLY A 124 0.43 -9.91 0.16
C GLY A 124 -0.86 -9.19 0.50
N CYS A 125 -1.21 -8.17 -0.28
CA CYS A 125 -2.40 -7.35 -0.06
C CYS A 125 -3.71 -8.15 -0.07
N GLY A 126 -3.82 -9.22 -0.85
CA GLY A 126 -5.00 -10.08 -0.85
C GLY A 126 -5.22 -10.76 0.51
N LEU A 127 -4.16 -11.32 1.11
CA LEU A 127 -4.25 -11.95 2.43
C LEU A 127 -4.35 -10.90 3.54
N THR A 128 -3.49 -9.88 3.50
CA THR A 128 -3.23 -8.99 4.64
C THR A 128 -4.07 -7.72 4.61
N GLY A 129 -4.64 -7.37 3.45
CA GLY A 129 -5.30 -6.10 3.22
C GLY A 129 -4.34 -4.93 2.96
N ILE A 130 -3.03 -5.10 3.13
CA ILE A 130 -2.04 -4.02 3.04
C ILE A 130 -1.32 -4.07 1.68
N CYS A 131 -1.36 -2.98 0.92
CA CYS A 131 -0.75 -2.86 -0.39
C CYS A 131 0.77 -3.02 -0.32
N PHE A 132 1.33 -3.73 -1.30
CA PHE A 132 2.77 -4.01 -1.41
C PHE A 132 3.41 -4.50 -0.11
N TYR A 133 2.70 -5.36 0.62
CA TYR A 133 3.16 -5.97 1.85
C TYR A 133 3.31 -7.48 1.70
N ARG A 134 4.29 -8.08 2.39
CA ARG A 134 4.54 -9.52 2.56
C ARG A 134 4.92 -10.33 1.31
N ASP A 135 4.30 -10.09 0.16
CA ASP A 135 4.73 -10.76 -1.08
C ASP A 135 6.10 -10.25 -1.56
N THR A 136 6.76 -11.03 -2.43
CA THR A 136 8.15 -10.75 -2.83
C THR A 136 8.29 -9.40 -3.53
N SER A 137 7.32 -9.01 -4.35
CA SER A 137 7.29 -7.70 -5.00
C SER A 137 7.09 -6.55 -4.01
N GLY A 138 6.20 -6.71 -3.05
CA GLY A 138 5.93 -5.74 -2.01
C GLY A 138 7.11 -5.54 -1.09
N MET A 139 7.74 -6.64 -0.65
CA MET A 139 8.95 -6.57 0.16
C MET A 139 10.11 -5.93 -0.61
N LEU A 140 10.27 -6.21 -1.91
CA LEU A 140 11.27 -5.54 -2.73
C LEU A 140 10.98 -4.03 -2.82
N LEU A 141 9.73 -3.61 -3.08
CA LEU A 141 9.36 -2.19 -3.08
C LEU A 141 9.70 -1.51 -1.74
N ARG A 142 9.31 -2.12 -0.63
CA ARG A 142 9.56 -1.57 0.72
C ARG A 142 11.06 -1.43 0.97
N LYS A 143 11.87 -2.43 0.63
CA LYS A 143 13.34 -2.37 0.72
C LYS A 143 13.92 -1.25 -0.14
N THR A 144 13.44 -1.09 -1.37
CA THR A 144 13.87 -0.01 -2.27
C THR A 144 13.59 1.36 -1.66
N LEU A 145 12.35 1.60 -1.22
CA LEU A 145 11.96 2.88 -0.61
C LEU A 145 12.78 3.16 0.65
N PHE A 146 12.93 2.19 1.56
CA PHE A 146 13.76 2.35 2.75
C PHE A 146 15.23 2.64 2.42
N SER A 147 15.78 2.02 1.37
CA SER A 147 17.17 2.25 0.93
C SER A 147 17.36 3.66 0.38
N LEU A 148 16.30 4.29 -0.13
CA LEU A 148 16.28 5.69 -0.56
C LEU A 148 16.03 6.66 0.60
N GLY A 149 15.78 6.16 1.81
CA GLY A 149 15.43 6.95 2.99
C GLY A 149 13.94 7.30 3.08
N VAL A 150 13.09 6.64 2.29
CA VAL A 150 11.63 6.81 2.33
C VAL A 150 11.02 5.67 3.14
N ASN A 151 10.29 6.00 4.20
CA ASN A 151 9.51 4.98 4.89
C ASN A 151 8.24 4.68 4.05
N PRO A 152 8.07 3.45 3.51
CA PRO A 152 6.92 3.08 2.69
C PRO A 152 5.59 3.24 3.45
N ASP A 153 5.62 3.20 4.79
CA ASP A 153 4.41 3.42 5.56
C ASP A 153 3.97 4.89 5.56
N PHE A 154 4.81 5.83 5.14
CA PHE A 154 4.48 7.26 5.05
C PHE A 154 4.12 7.71 3.63
N VAL A 155 3.98 6.76 2.71
CA VAL A 155 3.48 6.98 1.36
C VAL A 155 2.08 6.40 1.28
N TYR A 156 1.20 7.04 0.50
CA TYR A 156 -0.13 6.49 0.25
C TYR A 156 -0.03 5.46 -0.87
N ILE A 157 -0.45 4.22 -0.62
CA ILE A 157 -0.29 3.10 -1.55
C ILE A 157 -1.65 2.44 -1.78
N THR A 158 -1.99 2.28 -3.05
CA THR A 158 -3.27 1.72 -3.50
C THR A 158 -3.08 0.87 -4.75
N ASN A 159 -4.15 0.24 -5.24
CA ASN A 159 -4.18 -0.52 -6.49
C ASN A 159 -5.33 -0.07 -7.38
N VAL A 160 -5.20 -0.31 -8.69
CA VAL A 160 -6.32 -0.14 -9.64
C VAL A 160 -7.48 -1.05 -9.26
N VAL A 161 -7.22 -2.35 -9.19
CA VAL A 161 -8.21 -3.34 -8.76
C VAL A 161 -8.10 -3.54 -7.25
N LYS A 162 -9.24 -3.61 -6.54
CA LYS A 162 -9.25 -3.79 -5.07
C LYS A 162 -9.41 -5.24 -4.62
N CYS A 163 -9.90 -6.12 -5.48
CA CYS A 163 -10.07 -7.54 -5.20
C CYS A 163 -8.98 -8.36 -5.91
N ASN A 164 -8.36 -9.31 -5.20
CA ASN A 164 -7.34 -10.19 -5.76
C ASN A 164 -7.90 -11.01 -6.93
N PRO A 165 -7.29 -10.98 -8.13
CA PRO A 165 -7.71 -11.83 -9.24
C PRO A 165 -7.24 -13.29 -9.02
N PRO A 166 -8.07 -14.31 -9.38
CA PRO A 166 -7.69 -15.71 -9.30
C PRO A 166 -6.32 -16.00 -9.91
N GLY A 167 -5.47 -16.69 -9.15
CA GLY A 167 -4.11 -17.04 -9.59
C GLY A 167 -3.19 -15.84 -9.83
N ASN A 168 -3.49 -14.65 -9.28
CA ASN A 168 -2.81 -13.38 -9.56
C ASN A 168 -2.77 -13.04 -11.07
N LYS A 169 -3.78 -13.46 -11.83
CA LYS A 169 -3.90 -13.21 -13.27
C LYS A 169 -5.01 -12.21 -13.53
N LEU A 170 -4.66 -10.93 -13.61
CA LEU A 170 -5.62 -9.89 -13.95
C LEU A 170 -6.01 -10.00 -15.44
N LYS A 171 -7.30 -10.16 -15.73
CA LYS A 171 -7.83 -10.19 -17.11
C LYS A 171 -7.98 -8.80 -17.72
N GLY A 172 -8.02 -7.77 -16.88
CA GLY A 172 -8.23 -6.37 -17.25
C GLY A 172 -8.87 -5.61 -16.08
N PHE A 173 -9.15 -4.33 -16.30
CA PHE A 173 -9.95 -3.48 -15.43
C PHE A 173 -11.05 -2.82 -16.26
N ASP A 174 -12.19 -2.54 -15.65
CA ASP A 174 -13.29 -1.81 -16.28
C ASP A 174 -13.73 -0.59 -15.44
N GLU A 175 -14.85 0.02 -15.80
CA GLU A 175 -15.39 1.20 -15.11
C GLU A 175 -15.67 0.96 -13.61
N ARG A 176 -15.86 -0.29 -13.17
CA ARG A 176 -16.08 -0.66 -11.76
C ARG A 176 -14.86 -0.32 -10.94
N GLU A 177 -13.71 -0.91 -11.30
CA GLU A 177 -12.46 -0.67 -10.59
C GLU A 177 -12.00 0.78 -10.75
N LEU A 178 -12.16 1.35 -11.95
CA LEU A 178 -11.76 2.73 -12.24
C LEU A 178 -12.57 3.75 -11.43
N SER A 179 -13.88 3.55 -11.27
CA SER A 179 -14.73 4.48 -10.50
C SER A 179 -14.32 4.57 -9.03
N LEU A 180 -13.85 3.45 -8.44
CA LEU A 180 -13.38 3.46 -7.06
C LEU A 180 -12.04 4.17 -6.94
N LEU A 181 -11.09 3.86 -7.82
CA LEU A 181 -9.78 4.51 -7.85
C LEU A 181 -9.91 6.03 -8.12
N GLN A 182 -10.78 6.42 -9.05
CA GLN A 182 -11.02 7.82 -9.38
C GLN A 182 -11.47 8.60 -8.15
N ARG A 183 -12.52 8.12 -7.46
CA ARG A 183 -13.05 8.77 -6.26
C ARG A 183 -12.02 8.83 -5.15
N GLU A 184 -11.23 7.78 -4.98
CA GLU A 184 -10.12 7.75 -4.02
C GLU A 184 -9.09 8.85 -4.32
N LEU A 185 -8.66 9.00 -5.57
CA LEU A 185 -7.70 10.02 -5.99
C LEU A 185 -8.27 11.44 -5.91
N GLU A 186 -9.56 11.63 -6.22
CA GLU A 186 -10.27 12.91 -6.09
C GLU A 186 -10.37 13.38 -4.63
N ILE A 187 -10.53 12.44 -3.69
CA ILE A 187 -10.50 12.71 -2.25
C ILE A 187 -9.08 13.09 -1.81
N LEU A 188 -8.06 12.36 -2.26
CA LEU A 188 -6.66 12.57 -1.86
C LEU A 188 -6.05 13.85 -2.43
N LYS A 189 -6.41 14.22 -3.67
CA LYS A 189 -5.82 15.35 -4.41
C LYS A 189 -4.28 15.32 -4.38
N PRO A 190 -3.65 14.22 -4.86
CA PRO A 190 -2.20 14.06 -4.75
C PRO A 190 -1.45 15.12 -5.56
N LYS A 191 -0.28 15.53 -5.06
CA LYS A 191 0.69 16.35 -5.81
C LYS A 191 1.47 15.53 -6.84
N ALA A 192 1.63 14.22 -6.59
CA ALA A 192 2.33 13.31 -7.48
C ALA A 192 1.71 11.91 -7.40
N ILE A 193 1.53 11.29 -8.57
CA ILE A 193 1.05 9.91 -8.71
C ILE A 193 2.11 9.11 -9.44
N PHE A 194 2.46 7.94 -8.90
CA PHE A 194 3.35 6.99 -9.56
C PHE A 194 2.58 5.72 -9.94
N ALA A 195 2.60 5.42 -11.24
CA ALA A 195 2.02 4.22 -11.80
C ALA A 195 3.02 3.06 -11.71
N ILE A 196 2.81 2.13 -10.78
CA ILE A 196 3.66 0.96 -10.63
C ILE A 196 3.22 -0.13 -11.62
N GLY A 197 3.82 -0.10 -12.81
CA GLY A 197 3.56 -1.01 -13.92
C GLY A 197 2.53 -0.50 -14.92
N ARG A 198 2.49 -1.17 -16.08
CA ARG A 198 1.69 -0.75 -17.24
C ARG A 198 0.18 -0.73 -16.98
N THR A 199 -0.30 -1.61 -16.11
CA THR A 199 -1.74 -1.66 -15.79
C THR A 199 -2.17 -0.39 -15.06
N ALA A 200 -1.42 0.02 -14.04
CA ALA A 200 -1.66 1.27 -13.32
C ALA A 200 -1.54 2.50 -14.24
N GLU A 201 -0.54 2.53 -15.11
CA GLU A 201 -0.32 3.61 -16.06
C GLU A 201 -1.52 3.77 -17.01
N LYS A 202 -2.00 2.67 -17.59
CA LYS A 202 -3.18 2.69 -18.47
C LYS A 202 -4.44 3.13 -17.74
N ALA A 203 -4.64 2.68 -16.50
CA ALA A 203 -5.80 3.04 -15.69
C ALA A 203 -5.81 4.55 -15.39
N LEU A 204 -4.68 5.08 -14.91
CA LEU A 204 -4.52 6.50 -14.59
C LEU A 204 -4.67 7.38 -15.83
N LYS A 205 -4.09 6.96 -16.96
CA LYS A 205 -4.28 7.64 -18.24
C LYS A 205 -5.74 7.69 -18.68
N ARG A 206 -6.51 6.60 -18.51
CA ARG A 206 -7.95 6.55 -18.83
C ARG A 206 -8.77 7.48 -17.93
N LEU A 207 -8.35 7.63 -16.68
CA LEU A 207 -8.96 8.55 -15.72
C LEU A 207 -8.50 10.01 -15.89
N GLY A 208 -7.57 10.29 -16.81
CA GLY A 208 -7.06 11.64 -17.05
C GLY A 208 -6.08 12.15 -15.99
N PHE A 209 -5.53 11.27 -15.15
CA PHE A 209 -4.48 11.63 -14.21
C PHE A 209 -3.10 11.58 -14.87
N ASP A 210 -2.30 12.63 -14.66
CA ASP A 210 -0.88 12.60 -14.98
C ASP A 210 -0.14 11.77 -13.93
N ALA A 211 0.67 10.82 -14.39
CA ALA A 211 1.35 9.87 -13.52
C ALA A 211 2.71 9.48 -14.09
N THR A 212 3.71 9.44 -13.21
CA THR A 212 5.05 8.97 -13.55
C THR A 212 5.07 7.44 -13.55
N TYR A 213 5.46 6.83 -14.67
CA TYR A 213 5.62 5.39 -14.76
C TYR A 213 6.81 4.92 -13.94
N LEU A 214 6.59 3.87 -13.13
CA LEU A 214 7.63 3.08 -12.48
C LEU A 214 7.43 1.61 -12.83
N ARG A 215 8.52 0.90 -13.04
CA ARG A 215 8.54 -0.52 -13.33
C ARG A 215 8.10 -1.30 -12.11
N HIS A 216 7.13 -2.18 -12.32
CA HIS A 216 6.61 -3.00 -11.24
C HIS A 216 7.72 -3.90 -10.64
N PRO A 217 7.86 -3.98 -9.30
CA PRO A 217 8.89 -4.79 -8.64
C PRO A 217 8.91 -6.26 -9.08
N ALA A 218 7.74 -6.80 -9.44
CA ALA A 218 7.62 -8.15 -10.00
C ALA A 218 8.44 -8.37 -11.29
N TRP A 219 8.77 -7.33 -12.06
CA TRP A 219 9.67 -7.44 -13.21
C TRP A 219 11.10 -7.79 -12.78
N TYR A 220 11.61 -7.17 -11.73
CA TYR A 220 12.93 -7.45 -11.15
C TYR A 220 12.94 -8.80 -10.44
N VAL A 221 11.88 -9.11 -9.69
CA VAL A 221 11.71 -10.40 -8.98
C VAL A 221 11.75 -11.60 -9.94
N ARG A 222 11.13 -11.48 -11.13
CA ARG A 222 11.17 -12.51 -12.19
C ARG A 222 12.56 -12.70 -12.80
N ARG A 223 13.46 -11.71 -12.66
CA ARG A 223 14.87 -11.77 -13.05
C ARG A 223 15.80 -12.21 -11.91
N GLY A 224 15.23 -12.74 -10.82
CA GLY A 224 16.01 -13.24 -9.68
C GLY A 224 16.35 -12.18 -8.63
N LEU A 225 15.96 -10.92 -8.82
CA LEU A 225 16.27 -9.87 -7.86
C LEU A 225 15.47 -10.05 -6.56
N ARG A 226 16.15 -9.87 -5.42
CA ARG A 226 15.58 -9.97 -4.05
C ARG A 226 15.92 -8.79 -3.15
N GLU A 227 16.94 -8.03 -3.56
CA GLU A 227 17.39 -6.77 -2.96
C GLU A 227 17.41 -5.69 -4.06
N PRO A 228 17.19 -4.41 -3.72
CA PRO A 228 17.25 -3.34 -4.71
C PRO A 228 18.66 -3.24 -5.33
N ASN A 229 18.72 -3.16 -6.66
CA ASN A 229 19.95 -2.85 -7.40
C ASN A 229 19.98 -1.36 -7.79
N GLU A 230 21.10 -0.90 -8.35
CA GLU A 230 21.28 0.50 -8.77
C GLU A 230 20.22 0.97 -9.78
N GLU A 231 19.83 0.13 -10.74
CA GLU A 231 18.77 0.44 -11.72
C GLU A 231 17.45 0.75 -11.02
N MET A 232 17.00 -0.12 -10.11
CA MET A 232 15.74 0.09 -9.38
C MET A 232 15.83 1.29 -8.43
N LEU A 233 16.96 1.50 -7.77
CA LEU A 233 17.15 2.67 -6.89
C LEU A 233 17.09 3.97 -7.67
N SER A 234 17.75 4.05 -8.83
CA SER A 234 17.72 5.21 -9.71
C SER A 234 16.28 5.52 -10.15
N GLU A 235 15.55 4.50 -10.61
CA GLU A 235 14.16 4.66 -11.07
C GLU A 235 13.22 5.16 -9.95
N TYR A 236 13.33 4.59 -8.74
CA TYR A 236 12.46 4.93 -7.61
C TYR A 236 12.91 6.18 -6.84
N THR A 237 14.06 6.79 -7.17
CA THR A 237 14.51 8.05 -6.56
C THR A 237 13.49 9.18 -6.77
N GLN A 238 12.76 9.15 -7.89
CA GLN A 238 11.68 10.11 -8.18
C GLN A 238 10.60 10.15 -7.08
N VAL A 239 10.33 9.02 -6.41
CA VAL A 239 9.37 8.96 -5.28
C VAL A 239 9.90 9.77 -4.09
N LYS A 240 11.20 9.65 -3.80
CA LYS A 240 11.86 10.43 -2.74
C LYS A 240 11.82 11.92 -3.05
N GLU A 241 12.13 12.29 -4.29
CA GLU A 241 12.12 13.69 -4.75
C GLU A 241 10.71 14.30 -4.64
N ALA A 242 9.68 13.56 -5.06
CA ALA A 242 8.30 13.99 -4.95
C ALA A 242 7.83 14.09 -3.49
N LEU A 243 8.23 13.16 -2.62
CA LEU A 243 7.85 13.18 -1.21
C LEU A 243 8.55 14.33 -0.46
N GLY A 244 9.83 14.54 -0.75
CA GLY A 244 10.71 15.47 -0.05
C GLY A 244 11.32 14.88 1.22
N GLU A 245 11.98 15.72 2.02
CA GLU A 245 12.33 15.34 3.39
C GLU A 245 11.06 15.14 4.19
N TRP A 246 10.84 13.90 4.63
CA TRP A 246 9.78 13.63 5.57
C TRP A 246 10.17 14.21 6.94
N LYS A 247 9.48 15.28 7.34
CA LYS A 247 9.56 15.90 8.66
C LYS A 247 8.23 15.68 9.37
N LEU A 248 8.21 14.76 10.34
CA LEU A 248 7.19 14.76 11.40
C LEU A 248 7.51 15.84 12.41
#